data_AF-A0A6G1FZ96-F1
#
_entry.id   AF-A0A6G1FZ96-F1
#
_cell.length_a   1.000
_cell.length_b   1.000
_cell.length_c   1.000
_cell.angle_alpha   90.00
_cell.angle_beta   90.00
_cell.angle_gamma   90.00
#
_symmetry.space_group_name_H-M   'P 1'
#
loop_
_entity.id
_entity.type
_entity.pdbx_description
1 polymer ?
#
loop_
_entity_poly.entity_id
_entity_poly.type
_entity_poly.pdbx_seq_one_letter_code
_entity_poly.pdbx_strand_id
1 'polypeptide(L)'
;MSPSELMARNSQTGPHRCGRTNPTTGKPCNAVFSRPYDLTRHEDTIHNVRKQKVRCALCVEDKTFSRSDALTRHMRVVHPEVDFPGKHRRRGGSRG
;
A
#
# COMPACT_ATOMS: atom_id res chain seq x y z
N MET A 1 22.01 -29.20 -0.38
CA MET A 1 21.15 -28.04 -0.10
C MET A 1 19.91 -28.21 -0.95
N SER A 2 18.77 -28.49 -0.32
CA SER A 2 17.58 -28.96 -1.03
C SER A 2 16.74 -27.79 -1.56
N PRO A 3 16.13 -27.90 -2.75
CA PRO A 3 15.19 -26.91 -3.29
C PRO A 3 14.06 -26.53 -2.31
N SER A 4 13.72 -27.47 -1.43
CA SER A 4 12.72 -27.33 -0.36
C SER A 4 13.10 -26.28 0.69
N GLU A 5 14.39 -26.09 0.98
CA GLU A 5 14.88 -25.13 1.97
C GLU A 5 14.84 -23.68 1.42
N LEU A 6 14.98 -23.51 0.11
CA LEU A 6 14.82 -22.22 -0.57
C LEU A 6 13.35 -21.75 -0.52
N MET A 7 12.39 -22.68 -0.59
CA MET A 7 10.96 -22.37 -0.47
C MET A 7 10.58 -21.90 0.94
N ALA A 8 11.25 -22.39 1.98
CA ALA A 8 11.01 -21.99 3.36
C ALA A 8 11.45 -20.54 3.68
N ARG A 9 12.32 -19.93 2.85
CA ARG A 9 12.66 -18.50 3.00
C ARG A 9 11.52 -17.58 2.53
N ASN A 10 10.52 -18.13 1.84
CA ASN A 10 9.30 -17.44 1.41
C ASN A 10 8.13 -17.59 2.40
N SER A 11 8.37 -18.15 3.60
CA SER A 11 7.37 -18.49 4.65
C SER A 11 6.62 -17.32 5.29
N GLN A 12 6.56 -16.14 4.65
CA GLN A 12 5.62 -15.09 5.01
C GLN A 12 4.22 -15.33 4.42
N THR A 13 4.04 -16.41 3.66
CA THR A 13 2.76 -16.88 3.14
C THR A 13 1.96 -17.57 4.23
N GLY A 14 1.19 -16.78 4.98
CA GLY A 14 0.21 -17.26 5.94
C GLY A 14 -1.09 -16.48 5.78
N PRO A 15 -2.23 -16.96 6.32
CA PRO A 15 -3.46 -16.17 6.36
C PRO A 15 -3.32 -15.03 7.36
N HIS A 16 -2.98 -13.84 6.86
CA HIS A 16 -2.92 -12.60 7.64
C HIS A 16 -4.32 -11.99 7.72
N ARG A 17 -5.02 -12.23 8.83
CA ARG A 17 -6.39 -11.72 9.05
C ARG A 17 -6.37 -10.32 9.68
N CYS A 18 -7.19 -9.42 9.15
CA CYS A 18 -7.50 -8.15 9.79
C CYS A 18 -8.51 -8.36 10.93
N GLY A 19 -8.09 -8.04 12.15
CA GLY A 19 -8.91 -8.12 13.36
C GLY A 19 -9.65 -6.82 13.71
N ARG A 20 -9.56 -5.77 12.90
CA ARG A 20 -10.20 -4.47 13.20
C ARG A 20 -11.66 -4.43 12.79
N THR A 21 -12.39 -3.45 13.32
CA THR A 21 -13.74 -3.11 12.87
C THR A 21 -13.68 -2.25 11.61
N ASN A 22 -14.48 -2.59 10.60
CA ASN A 22 -14.64 -1.77 9.41
C ASN A 22 -15.35 -0.45 9.78
N PRO A 23 -14.71 0.72 9.60
CA PRO A 23 -15.27 2.00 10.03
C PRO A 23 -16.52 2.40 9.23
N THR A 24 -16.71 1.88 8.02
CA THR A 24 -17.86 2.18 7.18
C THR A 24 -19.09 1.35 7.57
N THR A 25 -18.89 0.11 8.01
CA THR A 25 -20.01 -0.83 8.29
C THR A 25 -20.21 -1.13 9.76
N GLY A 26 -19.28 -0.75 10.64
CA GLY A 26 -19.32 -1.05 12.08
C GLY A 26 -19.14 -2.55 12.42
N LYS A 27 -18.92 -3.41 11.43
CA LYS A 27 -18.77 -4.86 11.58
C LYS A 27 -17.30 -5.28 11.60
N PRO A 28 -16.94 -6.45 12.17
CA PRO A 28 -15.58 -6.97 12.10
C PRO A 28 -15.12 -7.11 10.64
N CYS A 29 -13.92 -6.63 10.33
CA CYS A 29 -13.41 -6.58 8.95
C CYS A 29 -13.14 -7.97 8.38
N ASN A 30 -12.52 -8.85 9.16
CA ASN A 30 -12.28 -10.27 8.83
C ASN A 30 -11.60 -10.54 7.49
N ALA A 31 -11.02 -9.53 6.83
CA ALA A 31 -10.29 -9.67 5.58
C ALA A 31 -9.03 -10.51 5.80
N VAL A 32 -8.72 -11.43 4.89
CA VAL A 32 -7.56 -12.34 4.98
C VAL A 32 -6.65 -12.12 3.79
N PHE A 33 -5.35 -11.97 4.06
CA PHE A 33 -4.32 -11.72 3.06
C PHE A 33 -3.26 -12.80 3.10
N SER A 34 -2.71 -13.18 1.94
CA SER A 34 -1.62 -14.16 1.88
C SER A 34 -0.28 -13.60 2.32
N ARG A 35 -0.13 -12.28 2.41
CA ARG A 35 1.14 -11.60 2.75
C ARG A 35 0.90 -10.55 3.83
N PRO A 36 1.88 -10.35 4.74
CA PRO A 36 1.75 -9.38 5.81
C PRO A 36 1.71 -7.94 5.27
N TYR A 37 2.46 -7.65 4.20
CA TYR A 37 2.44 -6.36 3.52
C TYR A 37 1.02 -5.97 3.05
N ASP A 38 0.26 -6.93 2.51
CA ASP A 38 -1.08 -6.67 2.02
C ASP A 38 -2.05 -6.37 3.17
N LEU A 39 -1.90 -7.04 4.32
CA LEU A 39 -2.64 -6.71 5.53
C LEU A 39 -2.32 -5.30 6.02
N THR A 40 -1.04 -4.95 6.20
CA THR A 40 -0.64 -3.60 6.65
C THR A 40 -1.20 -2.54 5.71
N ARG A 41 -1.06 -2.73 4.40
CA ARG A 41 -1.57 -1.80 3.39
C ARG A 41 -3.09 -1.67 3.47
N HIS A 42 -3.80 -2.79 3.64
CA HIS A 42 -5.23 -2.79 3.81
C HIS A 42 -5.65 -1.93 5.01
N GLU A 43 -5.04 -2.15 6.17
CA GLU A 43 -5.37 -1.39 7.38
C GLU A 43 -5.17 0.11 7.21
N ASP A 44 -4.08 0.48 6.55
CA ASP A 44 -3.73 1.86 6.23
C ASP A 44 -4.71 2.55 5.26
N THR A 45 -5.41 1.77 4.44
CA THR A 45 -6.36 2.29 3.45
C THR A 45 -7.81 2.28 3.93
N ILE A 46 -8.19 1.29 4.74
CA ILE A 46 -9.57 1.08 5.17
C ILE A 46 -9.80 1.60 6.58
N HIS A 47 -8.87 1.34 7.51
CA HIS A 47 -9.05 1.69 8.92
C HIS A 47 -8.44 3.04 9.29
N ASN A 48 -7.46 3.53 8.54
CA ASN A 48 -6.89 4.86 8.75
C ASN A 48 -7.66 5.94 7.98
N VAL A 49 -8.94 6.15 8.34
CA VAL A 49 -9.83 7.12 7.67
C VAL A 49 -9.34 8.56 7.82
N ARG A 50 -8.56 8.85 8.87
CA ARG A 50 -7.94 10.15 9.12
C ARG A 50 -6.69 10.40 8.27
N LYS A 51 -6.20 9.39 7.55
CA LYS A 51 -5.03 9.54 6.68
C LYS A 51 -5.33 10.57 5.60
N GLN A 52 -4.46 11.57 5.53
CA GLN A 52 -4.55 12.61 4.51
C GLN A 52 -4.44 11.98 3.13
N LYS A 53 -5.45 12.25 2.29
CA LYS A 53 -5.40 11.86 0.88
C LYS A 53 -4.37 12.73 0.17
N VAL A 54 -3.65 12.15 -0.76
CA VAL A 54 -2.73 12.90 -1.62
C VAL A 54 -3.50 13.39 -2.84
N ARG A 55 -3.38 14.67 -3.18
CA ARG A 55 -4.06 15.26 -4.34
C ARG A 55 -3.10 15.42 -5.52
N CYS A 56 -3.63 15.34 -6.73
CA CYS A 56 -2.91 15.81 -7.91
C CYS A 56 -3.01 17.33 -7.98
N ALA A 57 -1.87 18.01 -8.13
CA ALA A 57 -1.83 19.47 -8.24
C ALA A 57 -2.06 20.00 -9.67
N LEU A 58 -2.05 19.11 -10.67
CA LEU A 58 -2.16 19.45 -12.08
C LEU A 58 -3.54 19.18 -12.67
N CYS A 59 -4.35 18.37 -11.99
CA CYS A 59 -5.72 18.15 -12.39
C CYS A 59 -6.56 19.39 -12.03
N VAL A 60 -7.38 19.83 -12.98
CA VAL A 60 -8.36 20.91 -12.77
C VAL A 60 -9.42 20.49 -11.76
N GLU A 61 -9.87 19.23 -11.86
CA GLU A 61 -10.72 18.58 -10.87
C GLU A 61 -9.90 18.10 -9.67
N ASP A 62 -10.42 18.25 -8.45
CA ASP A 62 -9.75 17.82 -7.20
C ASP A 62 -9.63 16.29 -7.13
N LYS A 63 -8.65 15.75 -7.84
CA LYS A 63 -8.35 14.31 -7.87
C LYS A 63 -7.52 13.95 -6.65
N THR A 64 -8.17 13.28 -5.70
CA THR A 64 -7.55 12.76 -4.49
C THR A 64 -7.35 11.25 -4.54
N PHE A 65 -6.24 10.79 -3.97
CA PHE A 65 -5.86 9.39 -3.90
C PHE A 65 -5.60 9.01 -2.45
N SER A 66 -6.06 7.82 -2.04
CA SER A 66 -5.77 7.26 -0.70
C SER A 66 -4.32 6.77 -0.55
N ARG A 67 -3.56 6.70 -1.66
CA ARG A 67 -2.21 6.13 -1.72
C ARG A 67 -1.29 6.93 -2.64
N SER A 68 -0.01 7.01 -2.26
CA SER A 68 1.02 7.71 -3.04
C SER A 68 1.34 7.01 -4.36
N ASP A 69 1.40 5.67 -4.39
CA ASP A 69 1.68 4.93 -5.63
C ASP A 69 0.57 5.07 -6.66
N ALA A 70 -0.68 5.23 -6.21
CA ALA A 70 -1.80 5.54 -7.08
C ALA A 70 -1.65 6.93 -7.71
N LEU A 71 -1.22 7.93 -6.94
CA LEU A 71 -0.88 9.26 -7.47
C LEU A 71 0.29 9.18 -8.46
N THR A 72 1.38 8.50 -8.13
CA THR A 72 2.54 8.38 -9.05
C THR A 72 2.15 7.75 -10.38
N ARG A 73 1.35 6.68 -10.35
CA ARG A 73 0.83 6.06 -11.57
C ARG A 73 -0.09 7.01 -12.34
N HIS A 74 -0.93 7.76 -11.64
CA HIS A 74 -1.79 8.77 -12.24
C HIS A 74 -0.97 9.85 -12.96
N MET A 75 0.07 10.40 -12.31
CA MET A 75 0.97 11.39 -12.93
C MET A 75 1.58 10.85 -14.22
N ARG A 76 2.07 9.61 -14.23
CA ARG A 76 2.67 9.01 -15.43
C ARG A 76 1.71 8.86 -16.60
N VAL A 77 0.44 8.54 -16.33
CA VAL A 77 -0.55 8.23 -17.39
C VAL A 77 -1.29 9.48 -17.85
N VAL A 78 -1.60 10.39 -16.94
CA VAL A 78 -2.44 11.57 -17.20
C VAL A 78 -1.61 12.84 -17.40
N HIS A 79 -0.42 12.91 -16.80
CA HIS A 79 0.51 14.04 -16.92
C HIS A 79 1.90 13.56 -17.39
N PRO A 80 1.99 12.86 -18.54
CA PRO A 80 3.24 12.23 -19.00
C PRO A 80 4.35 13.24 -19.31
N GLU A 81 3.99 14.49 -19.59
CA GLU A 81 4.91 15.60 -19.84
C GLU A 81 5.56 16.18 -18.57
N VAL A 82 5.05 15.82 -17.39
CA VAL A 82 5.62 16.28 -16.12
C VAL A 82 6.48 15.19 -15.52
N ASP A 83 7.78 15.47 -15.39
CA ASP A 83 8.68 14.64 -14.61
C ASP A 83 8.32 14.78 -13.12
N PHE A 84 7.48 13.86 -12.64
CA PHE A 84 7.13 13.80 -11.23
C PHE A 84 8.21 13.01 -10.49
N PRO A 85 8.99 13.63 -9.58
CA PRO A 85 10.01 12.94 -8.80
C PRO A 85 9.32 12.11 -7.71
N GLY A 86 8.68 11.02 -8.12
CA GLY A 86 8.16 10.00 -7.23
C GLY A 86 9.34 9.27 -6.62
N LYS A 87 9.85 9.80 -5.49
CA LYS A 87 10.94 9.25 -4.66
C LYS A 87 11.28 7.79 -5.00
N HIS A 88 12.32 7.60 -5.82
CA HIS A 88 13.05 6.34 -5.83
C HIS A 88 13.67 6.21 -4.43
N ARG A 89 12.96 5.56 -3.50
CA ARG A 89 13.51 5.26 -2.17
C ARG A 89 14.70 4.33 -2.41
N ARG A 90 15.91 4.89 -2.34
CA ARG A 90 17.13 4.10 -2.11
C ARG A 90 16.84 3.19 -0.92
N ARG A 91 17.02 1.90 -1.16
CA ARG A 91 17.05 0.83 -0.17
C ARG A 91 18.20 1.14 0.79
N GLY A 92 17.90 1.78 1.91
CA GLY A 92 18.85 2.06 2.99
C GLY A 92 18.39 1.33 4.24
N GLY A 93 18.74 0.05 4.34
CA GLY A 93 18.68 -0.71 5.57
C GLY A 93 20.10 -0.88 6.10
N SER A 94 20.44 -0.14 7.14
CA SER A 94 21.54 -0.45 8.06
C SER A 94 21.16 0.13 9.42
N ARG A 95 20.67 -0.74 10.31
CA ARG A 95 20.68 -0.48 11.75
C ARG A 95 22.04 -0.96 12.26
N GLY A 96 22.62 -0.17 13.17
CA GLY A 96 23.46 -0.58 14.30
C GLY A 96 24.63 -1.50 14.00
#